data_AF-A0A5J5SVF3-F1
#
_entry.id   AF-A0A5J5SVF3-F1
#
_cell.length_a   1.000
_cell.length_b   1.000
_cell.length_c   1.000
_cell.angle_alpha   90.00
_cell.angle_beta   90.00
_cell.angle_gamma   90.00
#
_symmetry.space_group_name_H-M   'P 1'
#
loop_
_entity.id
_entity.type
_entity.pdbx_description
1 polymer ?
#
loop_
_entity_poly.entity_id
_entity_poly.type
_entity_poly.pdbx_seq_one_letter_code
_entity_poly.pdbx_strand_id
1 'polypeptide(L)'
;MLEEAKFINLSRSALGKCINALAENSAHVPIRDSKLTRLLRDSFGGTATTSLIVTIGPSPRHRGETASTILFGQRVENMLRIKD
;
A
#
# COMPACT_ATOMS: atom_id res chain seq x y z
N MET A 1 -3.82 14.62 18.79
CA MET A 1 -4.67 13.92 17.79
C MET A 1 -4.30 14.25 16.35
N LEU A 2 -4.11 15.53 15.97
CA LEU A 2 -3.68 15.93 14.61
C LEU A 2 -2.30 15.39 14.19
N GLU A 3 -1.31 15.40 15.10
CA GLU A 3 0.02 14.84 14.80
C GLU A 3 0.00 13.33 14.56
N GLU A 4 -0.75 12.59 15.39
CA GLU A 4 -0.90 11.15 15.22
C GLU A 4 -1.57 10.81 13.88
N ALA A 5 -2.66 11.50 13.54
CA ALA A 5 -3.33 11.36 12.25
C ALA A 5 -2.40 11.67 11.07
N LYS A 6 -1.51 12.67 11.23
CA LYS A 6 -0.48 13.00 10.24
C LYS A 6 0.50 11.84 10.06
N PHE A 7 1.01 11.26 11.14
CA PHE A 7 1.95 10.13 11.07
C PHE A 7 1.32 8.86 10.49
N ILE A 8 0.04 8.58 10.79
CA ILE A 8 -0.72 7.49 10.17
C ILE A 8 -0.82 7.71 8.66
N ASN A 9 -1.16 8.91 8.21
CA ASN A 9 -1.26 9.22 6.79
C ASN A 9 0.10 9.21 6.08
N LEU A 10 1.18 9.57 6.78
CA LEU A 10 2.54 9.54 6.23
C LEU A 10 2.98 8.11 5.93
N SER A 11 2.81 7.17 6.87
CA SER A 11 3.16 5.77 6.64
C SER A 11 2.28 5.14 5.55
N ARG A 12 0.99 5.47 5.52
CA ARG A 12 0.07 5.05 4.44
C ARG A 12 0.51 5.57 3.06
N SER A 13 0.98 6.81 2.99
CA SER A 13 1.45 7.41 1.74
C SER A 13 2.76 6.79 1.26
N ALA A 14 3.70 6.53 2.18
CA ALA A 14 4.95 5.82 1.86
C ALA A 14 4.68 4.40 1.34
N LEU A 15 3.73 3.69 1.95
CA LEU A 15 3.27 2.39 1.49
C LEU A 15 2.71 2.44 0.06
N GLY A 16 1.82 3.41 -0.23
CA GLY A 16 1.28 3.60 -1.57
C GLY A 16 2.34 3.86 -2.63
N LYS A 17 3.36 4.67 -2.32
CA LYS A 17 4.49 4.92 -3.23
C LYS A 17 5.27 3.65 -3.56
N CYS A 18 5.53 2.80 -2.55
CA CYS A 18 6.24 1.53 -2.76
C CYS A 18 5.46 0.60 -3.68
N ILE A 19 4.15 0.42 -3.42
CA ILE A 19 3.29 -0.45 -4.21
C ILE A 19 3.20 0.02 -5.67
N ASN A 20 3.04 1.33 -5.90
CA ASN A 20 3.00 1.87 -7.27
C ASN A 20 4.32 1.62 -7.99
N ALA A 21 5.46 1.91 -7.36
CA ALA A 21 6.77 1.69 -7.96
C ALA A 21 7.00 0.21 -8.30
N LEU A 22 6.52 -0.72 -7.49
CA LEU A 22 6.61 -2.16 -7.74
C LEU A 22 5.67 -2.62 -8.86
N ALA A 23 4.41 -2.14 -8.86
CA ALA A 23 3.45 -2.46 -9.91
C ALA A 23 3.90 -1.95 -11.29
N GLU A 24 4.68 -0.86 -11.32
CA GLU A 24 5.28 -0.28 -12.53
C GLU A 24 6.66 -0.85 -12.87
N ASN A 25 7.17 -1.81 -12.09
CA ASN A 25 8.51 -2.40 -12.21
C ASN A 25 9.63 -1.34 -12.27
N SER A 26 9.49 -0.29 -11.45
CA SER A 26 10.46 0.80 -11.32
C SER A 26 11.81 0.28 -10.81
N ALA A 27 12.90 0.80 -11.38
CA ALA A 27 14.26 0.48 -10.94
C ALA A 27 14.52 0.87 -9.47
N HIS A 28 13.81 1.88 -8.96
CA HIS A 28 13.91 2.31 -7.57
C HIS A 28 12.57 2.24 -6.85
N VAL A 29 12.53 1.53 -5.73
CA VAL A 29 11.38 1.45 -4.81
C VAL A 29 11.75 2.11 -3.48
N PRO A 30 11.02 3.13 -3.01
CA PRO A 30 11.36 3.94 -1.84
C PRO A 30 11.02 3.25 -0.50
N ILE A 31 11.44 2.00 -0.33
CA ILE A 31 11.13 1.16 0.85
C ILE A 31 11.61 1.80 2.16
N ARG A 32 12.62 2.69 2.10
CA ARG A 32 13.25 3.33 3.26
C ARG A 32 12.49 4.55 3.81
N ASP A 33 11.47 5.04 3.11
CA ASP A 33 10.74 6.27 3.47
C ASP A 33 9.95 6.17 4.78
N SER A 34 9.66 4.95 5.25
CA SER A 34 9.01 4.75 6.55
C SER A 34 9.49 3.48 7.24
N LYS A 35 9.33 3.42 8.57
CA LYS A 35 9.59 2.19 9.35
C LYS A 35 8.67 1.04 8.90
N LEU A 36 7.41 1.34 8.56
CA LEU A 36 6.43 0.36 8.11
C LEU A 36 6.84 -0.31 6.80
N THR A 37 7.22 0.48 5.79
CA THR A 37 7.64 -0.04 4.49
C THR A 37 8.93 -0.87 4.59
N ARG A 38 9.84 -0.52 5.51
CA ARG A 38 11.03 -1.33 5.80
C ARG A 38 10.70 -2.69 6.42
N LEU A 39 9.73 -2.72 7.34
CA LEU A 39 9.26 -3.96 7.96
C LEU A 39 8.64 -4.90 6.91
N LEU A 40 7.85 -4.33 5.99
CA LEU A 40 7.12 -5.06 4.95
C LEU A 40 7.95 -5.35 3.70
N ARG A 41 9.27 -5.08 3.72
CA ARG A 41 10.15 -5.26 2.55
C ARG A 41 10.03 -6.66 1.95
N ASP A 42 9.99 -7.68 2.79
CA ASP A 42 9.93 -9.08 2.33
C ASP A 42 8.57 -9.41 1.67
N SER A 43 7.49 -8.77 2.12
CA SER A 43 6.16 -8.87 1.50
C SER A 43 6.08 -8.24 0.10
N PHE A 44 6.92 -7.24 -0.17
CA PHE A 44 6.86 -6.41 -1.39
C PHE A 44 7.81 -6.85 -2.51
N GLY A 45 8.27 -8.10 -2.51
CA GLY A 45 9.22 -8.61 -3.51
C GLY A 45 10.34 -9.47 -2.95
N GLY A 46 10.29 -9.79 -1.65
CA GLY A 46 11.10 -10.84 -1.04
C GLY A 46 10.43 -12.20 -1.15
N THR A 47 10.61 -13.12 -0.19
CA THR A 47 10.11 -14.51 -0.32
C THR A 47 8.77 -14.75 0.39
N ALA A 48 8.26 -13.78 1.16
CA ALA A 48 7.01 -13.95 1.89
C ALA A 48 5.77 -14.15 1.00
N THR A 49 4.93 -15.12 1.35
CA THR A 49 3.53 -15.15 0.91
C THR A 49 2.80 -13.98 1.55
N THR A 50 2.11 -13.19 0.72
CA THR A 50 1.48 -11.94 1.17
C THR A 50 0.00 -11.94 0.85
N SER A 51 -0.83 -11.54 1.81
CA SER A 51 -2.27 -11.35 1.64
C SER A 51 -2.67 -9.95 2.07
N LEU A 52 -3.64 -9.35 1.38
CA LEU A 52 -4.16 -8.03 1.69
C LEU A 52 -5.64 -8.13 2.07
N ILE A 53 -6.02 -7.50 3.19
CA ILE A 53 -7.42 -7.29 3.57
C ILE A 53 -7.78 -5.84 3.29
N VAL A 54 -8.80 -5.63 2.45
CA VAL A 54 -9.31 -4.29 2.11
C VAL A 54 -10.58 -4.03 2.92
N THR A 55 -10.50 -3.11 3.88
CA THR A 55 -11.64 -2.68 4.69
C THR A 55 -12.18 -1.34 4.20
N ILE A 56 -13.50 -1.23 4.03
CA ILE A 56 -14.16 -0.05 3.47
C ILE A 56 -15.39 0.33 4.30
N GLY A 57 -15.82 1.59 4.17
CA GLY A 57 -17.07 2.05 4.78
C GLY A 57 -18.27 1.76 3.87
N PRO A 58 -19.34 1.09 4.34
CA PRO A 58 -20.46 0.67 3.48
C PRO A 58 -21.41 1.81 3.08
N SER A 59 -21.25 3.01 3.65
CA SER A 59 -22.17 4.12 3.46
C SER A 59 -21.85 4.94 2.19
N PRO A 60 -22.86 5.45 1.45
CA PRO A 60 -22.65 6.27 0.24
C PRO A 60 -21.76 7.51 0.45
N ARG A 61 -21.78 8.09 1.65
CA ARG A 61 -20.91 9.22 2.05
C ARG A 61 -19.42 8.90 2.00
N HIS A 62 -19.03 7.63 1.99
CA HIS A 62 -17.63 7.19 1.89
C HIS A 62 -17.26 6.68 0.48
N ARG A 63 -18.11 6.89 -0.55
CA ARG A 63 -17.88 6.34 -1.91
C ARG A 63 -16.51 6.67 -2.48
N GLY A 64 -16.05 7.93 -2.36
CA GLY A 64 -14.75 8.36 -2.88
C GLY A 64 -13.57 7.64 -2.22
N GLU A 65 -13.55 7.59 -0.89
CA GLU A 65 -12.51 6.89 -0.12
C GLU A 65 -12.56 5.37 -0.31
N THR A 66 -13.77 4.83 -0.43
CA THR A 66 -14.02 3.41 -0.73
C THR A 66 -13.43 3.03 -2.08
N ALA A 67 -13.71 3.81 -3.14
CA ALA A 67 -13.13 3.60 -4.46
C ALA A 67 -11.60 3.68 -4.41
N SER A 68 -11.06 4.67 -3.70
CA SER A 68 -9.61 4.84 -3.56
C SER A 68 -8.93 3.63 -2.88
N THR A 69 -9.59 3.04 -1.88
CA THR A 69 -9.08 1.87 -1.15
C THR A 69 -9.18 0.59 -1.99
N ILE A 70 -10.25 0.42 -2.77
CA ILE A 70 -10.39 -0.70 -3.71
C ILE A 70 -9.32 -0.63 -4.80
N LEU A 71 -9.13 0.55 -5.41
CA LEU A 71 -8.09 0.77 -6.43
C LEU A 71 -6.68 0.50 -5.87
N PHE A 72 -6.45 0.82 -4.60
CA PHE A 72 -5.20 0.44 -3.92
C PHE A 72 -5.04 -1.08 -3.85
N GLY A 73 -6.09 -1.81 -3.48
CA GLY A 73 -6.09 -3.27 -3.46
C GLY A 73 -5.76 -3.88 -4.83
N GLN A 74 -6.34 -3.35 -5.91
CA GLN A 74 -6.04 -3.79 -7.28
C GLN A 74 -4.57 -3.57 -7.67
N ARG A 75 -3.95 -2.46 -7.23
CA ARG A 75 -2.51 -2.22 -7.47
C ARG A 75 -1.63 -3.21 -6.72
N VAL A 76 -2.00 -3.57 -5.49
CA VAL A 76 -1.30 -4.61 -4.73
C VAL A 76 -1.44 -5.98 -5.41
N GLU A 77 -2.63 -6.31 -5.91
CA GLU A 77 -2.85 -7.55 -6.67
C GLU A 77 -1.91 -7.62 -7.89
N ASN A 78 -1.83 -6.55 -8.68
CA ASN A 78 -0.91 -6.48 -9.83
C ASN A 78 0.55 -6.65 -9.40
N MET A 79 0.95 -6.00 -8.31
CA MET A 79 2.30 -6.15 -7.75
C MET A 79 2.61 -7.58 -7.34
N LEU A 80 1.66 -8.28 -6.70
CA LEU A 80 1.83 -9.69 -6.31
C LEU A 80 1.89 -10.62 -7.51
N ARG A 81 1.12 -10.36 -8.58
CA ARG A 81 1.13 -11.19 -9.82
C ARG A 81 2.45 -11.13 -10.58
N ILE A 82 3.22 -10.05 -10.44
CA ILE A 82 4.55 -9.94 -11.06
C ILE A 82 5.59 -10.83 -10.34
N LYS A 83 5.28 -11.32 -9.13
CA LYS A 83 6.17 -12.15 -8.33
C LYS A 83 6.13 -13.64 -8.72
N ASP A 84 5.04 -14.09 -9.34
CA ASP A 84 4.83 -15.47 -9.82
C ASP A 84 5.38 -15.67 -11.23
#